data_AF-A0A833GVW4-F1
#
_entry.id   AF-A0A833GVW4-F1
#
_cell.length_a   1.000
_cell.length_b   1.000
_cell.length_c   1.000
_cell.angle_alpha   90.00
_cell.angle_beta   90.00
_cell.angle_gamma   90.00
#
_symmetry.space_group_name_H-M   'P 1'
#
loop_
_entity.id
_entity.type
_entity.pdbx_description
1 polymer ?
#
loop_
_entity_poly.entity_id
_entity_poly.type
_entity_poly.pdbx_seq_one_letter_code
_entity_poly.pdbx_strand_id
1 'polypeptide(L)'
;MKNELGKDFTKFEMNQPADRNSISEVESELHVVLPDDYVRFMQQFNGGEGPVGNENYLSLWRIEDLLPLNQAYEVEEFAPGLLLFASNGSDTAYGFDTTVETKPIVKIPFIGMSHTSKTLYANHFNEFLSLIALKC
;
A
#
# COMPACT_ATOMS: atom_id res chain seq x y z
N MET A 1 -21.15 -1.79 -7.08
CA MET A 1 -20.24 -2.69 -6.33
C MET A 1 -19.25 -3.47 -7.22
N LYS A 2 -19.32 -3.38 -8.57
CA LYS A 2 -18.24 -3.75 -9.51
C LYS A 2 -17.46 -2.53 -10.03
N ASN A 3 -17.58 -1.38 -9.36
CA ASN A 3 -17.30 -0.07 -9.97
C ASN A 3 -16.07 0.64 -9.41
N GLU A 4 -15.45 0.16 -8.34
CA GLU A 4 -14.23 0.79 -7.78
C GLU A 4 -12.94 0.14 -8.31
N LEU A 5 -12.98 -1.17 -8.58
CA LEU A 5 -11.90 -1.90 -9.24
C LEU A 5 -12.36 -2.33 -10.63
N GLY A 6 -11.73 -1.76 -11.65
CA GLY A 6 -12.07 -1.96 -13.06
C GLY A 6 -11.72 -3.36 -13.58
N LYS A 7 -11.87 -3.55 -14.90
CA LYS A 7 -11.50 -4.79 -15.62
C LYS A 7 -10.07 -5.29 -15.36
N ASP A 8 -9.20 -4.40 -14.88
CA ASP A 8 -7.79 -4.65 -14.67
C ASP A 8 -7.50 -5.42 -13.36
N PHE A 9 -8.49 -5.63 -12.50
CA PHE A 9 -8.35 -6.37 -11.23
C PHE A 9 -9.14 -7.69 -11.23
N THR A 10 -9.46 -8.23 -12.41
CA THR A 10 -10.31 -9.45 -12.53
C THR A 10 -9.69 -10.71 -11.94
N LYS A 11 -8.36 -10.74 -11.77
CA LYS A 11 -7.61 -11.86 -11.16
C LYS A 11 -7.02 -11.51 -9.78
N PHE A 12 -7.34 -10.33 -9.26
CA PHE A 12 -6.87 -9.89 -7.96
C PHE A 12 -7.77 -10.49 -6.87
N GLU A 13 -7.18 -11.32 -5.99
CA GLU A 13 -7.91 -11.98 -4.92
C GLU A 13 -8.04 -11.01 -3.74
N MET A 14 -9.26 -10.53 -3.50
CA MET A 14 -9.56 -9.56 -2.46
C MET A 14 -9.82 -10.27 -1.13
N ASN A 15 -9.25 -9.72 -0.06
CA ASN A 15 -9.55 -10.17 1.29
C ASN A 15 -10.93 -9.69 1.75
N GLN A 16 -11.41 -10.27 2.86
CA GLN A 16 -12.61 -9.77 3.53
C GLN A 16 -12.39 -8.32 4.02
N PRO A 17 -13.47 -7.52 4.12
CA PRO A 17 -13.44 -6.18 4.72
C PRO A 17 -12.66 -6.09 6.04
N ALA A 18 -11.90 -5.01 6.23
CA ALA A 18 -11.32 -4.67 7.53
C ALA A 18 -12.36 -4.01 8.43
N ASP A 19 -12.32 -4.33 9.73
CA ASP A 19 -13.12 -3.62 10.73
C ASP A 19 -12.52 -2.23 11.01
N ARG A 20 -13.38 -1.23 11.23
CA ARG A 20 -12.91 0.14 11.52
C ARG A 20 -12.14 0.23 12.85
N ASN A 21 -12.42 -0.62 13.83
CA ASN A 21 -11.66 -0.64 15.06
C ASN A 21 -10.25 -1.14 14.80
N SER A 22 -10.08 -2.22 14.01
CA SER A 22 -8.74 -2.72 13.63
C SER A 22 -7.92 -1.67 12.88
N ILE A 23 -8.54 -0.90 11.98
CA ILE A 23 -7.85 0.22 11.33
C ILE A 23 -7.44 1.28 12.36
N SER A 24 -8.33 1.64 13.29
CA SER A 24 -8.05 2.67 14.30
C SER A 24 -6.96 2.24 15.29
N GLU A 25 -6.91 0.95 15.64
CA GLU A 25 -5.85 0.35 16.45
C GLU A 25 -4.50 0.47 15.74
N VAL A 26 -4.44 0.07 14.46
CA VAL A 26 -3.20 0.18 13.65
C VAL A 26 -2.76 1.64 13.46
N GLU A 27 -3.69 2.56 13.20
CA GLU A 27 -3.41 4.01 13.14
C GLU A 27 -2.80 4.51 14.47
N SER A 28 -3.32 4.04 15.60
CA SER A 28 -2.82 4.39 16.93
C SER A 28 -1.44 3.80 17.20
N GLU A 29 -1.20 2.54 16.85
CA GLU A 29 0.08 1.84 17.07
C GLU A 29 1.21 2.40 16.19
N LEU A 30 0.89 2.76 14.94
CA LEU A 30 1.83 3.36 13.99
C LEU A 30 1.97 4.88 14.18
N HIS A 31 1.17 5.49 15.07
CA HIS A 31 1.08 6.93 15.25
C HIS A 31 0.87 7.71 13.93
N VAL A 32 0.00 7.19 13.07
CA VAL A 32 -0.28 7.73 11.73
C VAL A 32 -1.77 7.74 11.46
N VAL A 33 -2.26 8.81 10.82
CA VAL A 33 -3.61 8.83 10.23
C VAL A 33 -3.50 8.46 8.76
N LEU A 34 -4.14 7.37 8.36
CA LEU A 34 -4.07 6.84 7.00
C LEU A 34 -4.95 7.68 6.05
N PRO A 35 -4.60 7.77 4.74
CA PRO A 35 -5.44 8.48 3.77
C PRO A 35 -6.86 7.94 3.68
N ASP A 36 -7.85 8.82 3.60
CA ASP A 36 -9.28 8.43 3.59
C ASP A 36 -9.65 7.49 2.44
N ASP A 37 -9.03 7.64 1.27
CA ASP A 37 -9.28 6.77 0.12
C ASP A 37 -8.69 5.37 0.32
N TYR A 38 -7.54 5.25 0.97
CA TYR A 38 -7.00 3.97 1.43
C TYR A 38 -7.89 3.33 2.51
N VAL A 39 -8.31 4.09 3.53
CA VAL A 39 -9.20 3.58 4.59
C VAL A 39 -10.51 3.06 4.01
N ARG A 40 -11.14 3.82 3.10
CA ARG A 40 -12.37 3.38 2.41
C ARG A 40 -12.17 2.09 1.63
N PHE A 41 -11.01 1.93 0.98
CA PHE A 41 -10.67 0.70 0.29
C PHE A 41 -10.54 -0.47 1.27
N MET A 42 -9.75 -0.32 2.35
CA MET A 42 -9.51 -1.38 3.32
C MET A 42 -10.80 -1.87 4.01
N GLN A 43 -11.77 -0.97 4.21
CA GLN A 43 -13.11 -1.31 4.72
C GLN A 43 -13.99 -2.09 3.74
N GLN A 44 -13.64 -2.12 2.46
CA GLN A 44 -14.31 -2.97 1.47
C GLN A 44 -13.51 -4.25 1.22
N PHE A 45 -12.19 -4.12 1.13
CA PHE A 45 -11.24 -5.18 0.82
C PHE A 45 -9.97 -4.94 1.63
N ASN A 46 -9.74 -5.72 2.69
CA ASN A 46 -8.57 -5.58 3.57
C ASN A 46 -7.28 -6.05 2.86
N GLY A 47 -6.86 -5.31 1.85
CA GLY A 47 -5.84 -5.74 0.93
C GLY A 47 -6.29 -6.89 0.03
N GLY A 48 -5.31 -7.59 -0.50
CA GLY A 48 -5.50 -8.65 -1.49
C GLY A 48 -4.23 -8.88 -2.27
N GLU A 49 -4.25 -9.90 -3.11
CA GLU A 49 -3.05 -10.27 -3.85
C GLU A 49 -3.39 -10.87 -5.21
N GLY A 50 -2.55 -10.60 -6.20
CA GLY A 50 -2.63 -11.26 -7.49
C GLY A 50 -2.23 -10.38 -8.66
N PRO A 51 -2.42 -10.90 -9.89
CA PRO A 51 -2.18 -10.15 -11.10
C PRO A 51 -3.10 -8.93 -11.21
N VAL A 52 -2.52 -7.80 -11.61
CA VAL A 52 -3.23 -6.55 -11.90
C VAL A 52 -2.80 -6.03 -13.26
N GLY A 53 -3.75 -5.50 -14.05
CA GLY A 53 -3.51 -5.15 -15.44
C GLY A 53 -3.10 -6.37 -16.28
N ASN A 54 -2.22 -6.14 -17.27
CA ASN A 54 -1.77 -7.20 -18.17
C ASN A 54 -0.56 -7.97 -17.62
N GLU A 55 0.39 -7.29 -16.97
CA GLU A 55 1.71 -7.85 -16.65
C GLU A 55 2.18 -7.56 -15.21
N ASN A 56 1.40 -6.84 -14.41
CA ASN A 56 1.81 -6.51 -13.04
C ASN A 56 1.26 -7.50 -12.03
N TYR A 57 1.89 -7.47 -10.86
CA TYR A 57 1.43 -8.16 -9.67
C TYR A 57 1.36 -7.15 -8.54
N LEU A 58 0.37 -7.30 -7.68
CA LEU A 58 0.22 -6.49 -6.48
C LEU A 58 -0.03 -7.45 -5.31
N SER A 59 0.77 -7.29 -4.27
CA SER A 59 0.51 -7.83 -2.94
C SER A 59 0.20 -6.63 -2.05
N LEU A 60 -1.09 -6.38 -1.79
CA LEU A 60 -1.57 -5.29 -0.96
C LEU A 60 -1.82 -5.84 0.45
N TRP A 61 -1.05 -5.37 1.41
CA TRP A 61 -1.03 -5.96 2.75
C TRP A 61 -2.30 -5.65 3.52
N ARG A 62 -2.69 -6.59 4.39
CA ARG A 62 -3.79 -6.39 5.33
C ARG A 62 -3.40 -5.33 6.35
N ILE A 63 -4.40 -4.66 6.91
CA ILE A 63 -4.16 -3.57 7.87
C ILE A 63 -3.39 -4.06 9.09
N GLU A 64 -3.72 -5.25 9.60
CA GLU A 64 -3.06 -5.88 10.74
C GLU A 64 -1.61 -6.31 10.46
N ASP A 65 -1.23 -6.41 9.18
CA ASP A 65 0.12 -6.79 8.78
C ASP A 65 1.05 -5.57 8.61
N LEU A 66 0.52 -4.34 8.60
CA LEU A 66 1.34 -3.14 8.37
C LEU A 66 2.43 -2.97 9.42
N LEU A 67 2.09 -3.00 10.70
CA LEU A 67 3.07 -2.87 11.78
C LEU A 67 4.14 -3.98 11.74
N PRO A 68 3.79 -5.28 11.79
CA PRO A 68 4.79 -6.35 11.84
C PRO A 68 5.64 -6.41 10.56
N LEU A 69 5.09 -6.11 9.38
CA LEU A 69 5.87 -6.10 8.14
C LEU A 69 6.83 -4.91 8.08
N ASN A 70 6.40 -3.70 8.47
CA ASN A 70 7.32 -2.55 8.50
C ASN A 70 8.44 -2.72 9.53
N GLN A 71 8.18 -3.42 10.64
CA GLN A 71 9.21 -3.83 11.60
C GLN A 71 10.15 -4.89 11.01
N ALA A 72 9.60 -5.93 10.36
CA ALA A 72 10.39 -7.02 9.77
C ALA A 72 11.30 -6.55 8.62
N TYR A 73 10.87 -5.53 7.87
CA TYR A 73 11.67 -4.89 6.82
C TYR A 73 12.55 -3.75 7.34
N GLU A 74 12.56 -3.49 8.67
CA GLU A 74 13.38 -2.46 9.31
C GLU A 74 13.18 -1.08 8.64
N VAL A 75 11.94 -0.75 8.26
CA VAL A 75 11.63 0.45 7.47
C VAL A 75 12.00 1.72 8.22
N GLU A 76 11.80 1.75 9.54
CA GLU A 76 12.17 2.91 10.36
C GLU A 76 13.70 3.12 10.40
N GLU A 77 14.50 2.06 10.28
CA GLU A 77 15.96 2.18 10.22
C GLU A 77 16.42 2.66 8.84
N PHE A 78 15.89 2.07 7.77
CA PHE A 78 16.38 2.31 6.41
C PHE A 78 15.73 3.49 5.69
N ALA A 79 14.45 3.75 5.96
CA ALA A 79 13.66 4.81 5.33
C ALA A 79 12.64 5.42 6.32
N PRO A 80 13.12 6.07 7.40
CA PRO A 80 12.27 6.65 8.44
C PRO A 80 11.21 7.60 7.88
N GLY A 81 9.99 7.54 8.40
CA GLY A 81 8.86 8.32 7.89
C GLY A 81 8.26 7.77 6.57
N LEU A 82 8.61 6.54 6.17
CA LEU A 82 7.82 5.77 5.22
C LEU A 82 6.99 4.72 5.96
N LEU A 83 5.80 4.44 5.44
CA LEU A 83 4.96 3.32 5.83
C LEU A 83 4.65 2.47 4.61
N LEU A 84 5.33 1.33 4.47
CA LEU A 84 5.08 0.39 3.38
C LEU A 84 3.73 -0.31 3.57
N PHE A 85 2.99 -0.49 2.50
CA PHE A 85 1.66 -1.12 2.52
C PHE A 85 1.45 -2.12 1.38
N ALA A 86 2.36 -2.19 0.41
CA ALA A 86 2.23 -3.11 -0.71
C ALA A 86 3.59 -3.47 -1.33
N SER A 87 3.59 -4.52 -2.15
CA SER A 87 4.72 -4.99 -2.95
C SER A 87 4.27 -5.40 -4.35
N ASN A 88 5.19 -5.38 -5.31
CA ASN A 88 4.97 -5.98 -6.64
C ASN A 88 5.20 -7.51 -6.66
N GLY A 89 5.36 -8.16 -5.50
CA GLY A 89 5.72 -9.58 -5.38
C GLY A 89 7.19 -9.88 -5.70
N SER A 90 8.02 -8.84 -5.86
CA SER A 90 9.43 -8.94 -6.18
C SER A 90 10.23 -7.92 -5.36
N ASP A 91 11.13 -7.17 -5.99
CA ASP A 91 12.08 -6.26 -5.35
C ASP A 91 11.50 -4.90 -4.92
N THR A 92 10.26 -4.58 -5.29
CA THR A 92 9.70 -3.23 -5.13
C THR A 92 8.58 -3.22 -4.11
N ALA A 93 8.72 -2.33 -3.13
CA ALA A 93 7.67 -1.97 -2.19
C ALA A 93 7.02 -0.63 -2.56
N TYR A 94 5.79 -0.44 -2.11
CA TYR A 94 5.06 0.82 -2.16
C TYR A 94 4.67 1.24 -0.75
N GLY A 95 4.77 2.54 -0.48
CA GLY A 95 4.49 3.07 0.85
C GLY A 95 4.05 4.52 0.84
N PHE A 96 3.40 4.95 1.91
CA PHE A 96 3.09 6.35 2.17
C PHE A 96 4.31 7.07 2.68
N ASP A 97 4.58 8.28 2.17
CA ASP A 97 5.51 9.21 2.79
C ASP A 97 4.78 9.97 3.91
N THR A 98 4.95 9.50 5.15
CA THR A 98 4.25 10.04 6.33
C THR A 98 4.83 11.36 6.80
N THR A 99 5.97 11.78 6.25
CA THR A 99 6.56 13.11 6.49
C THR A 99 5.84 14.24 5.76
N VAL A 100 4.98 13.90 4.80
CA VAL A 100 4.17 14.85 4.02
C VAL A 100 2.70 14.70 4.39
N GLU A 101 2.03 15.82 4.67
CA GLU A 101 0.63 15.83 5.16
C GLU A 101 -0.33 15.03 4.26
N THR A 102 -0.20 15.20 2.93
CA THR A 102 -1.03 14.51 1.93
C THR A 102 -0.72 13.02 1.79
N LYS A 103 0.38 12.54 2.38
CA LYS A 103 0.85 11.15 2.35
C LYS A 103 0.89 10.58 0.93
N PRO A 104 1.68 11.18 0.02
CA PRO A 104 1.84 10.63 -1.32
C PRO A 104 2.46 9.24 -1.26
N ILE A 105 2.24 8.45 -2.30
CA ILE A 105 2.72 7.08 -2.40
C ILE A 105 4.03 7.09 -3.16
N VAL A 106 5.06 6.49 -2.57
CA VAL A 106 6.36 6.26 -3.19
C VAL A 106 6.52 4.78 -3.54
N LYS A 107 7.39 4.49 -4.50
CA LYS A 107 7.97 3.17 -4.69
C LYS A 107 9.42 3.17 -4.24
N ILE A 108 9.87 2.06 -3.65
CA ILE A 108 11.21 1.91 -3.08
C ILE A 108 11.63 0.44 -3.18
N PRO A 109 12.91 0.12 -3.50
CA PRO A 109 13.34 -1.26 -3.50
C PRO A 109 13.48 -1.80 -2.07
N PHE A 110 13.18 -3.08 -1.86
CA PHE A 110 13.48 -3.77 -0.59
C PHE A 110 14.99 -3.86 -0.35
N ILE A 111 15.75 -4.17 -1.40
CA ILE A 111 17.22 -4.25 -1.33
C ILE A 111 17.80 -2.86 -1.58
N GLY A 112 18.59 -2.35 -0.62
CA GLY A 112 19.11 -0.98 -0.70
C GLY A 112 18.05 0.07 -0.44
N MET A 113 17.03 -0.27 0.37
CA MET A 113 16.02 0.67 0.85
C MET A 113 16.69 1.90 1.46
N SER A 114 16.38 3.08 0.94
CA SER A 114 16.86 4.36 1.46
C SER A 114 16.02 5.51 0.93
N HIS A 115 16.09 6.67 1.58
CA HIS A 115 15.50 7.89 1.03
C HIS A 115 16.05 8.29 -0.36
N THR A 116 17.28 7.89 -0.71
CA THR A 116 17.84 8.18 -2.04
C THR A 116 17.29 7.28 -3.14
N SER A 117 16.76 6.09 -2.78
CA SER A 117 16.17 5.15 -3.74
C SER A 117 14.64 5.28 -3.87
N LYS A 118 13.99 6.08 -3.01
CA LYS A 118 12.54 6.33 -3.09
C LYS A 118 12.20 7.22 -4.29
N THR A 119 11.12 6.90 -4.99
CA THR A 119 10.58 7.73 -6.08
C THR A 119 9.07 7.91 -5.93
N LEU A 120 8.56 9.12 -6.18
CA LEU A 120 7.12 9.38 -6.19
C LEU A 120 6.44 8.47 -7.21
N TYR A 121 5.38 7.79 -6.78
CA TYR A 121 4.61 6.87 -7.61
C TYR A 121 3.20 7.38 -7.87
N ALA A 122 2.50 7.87 -6.84
CA ALA A 122 1.16 8.44 -6.95
C ALA A 122 0.92 9.50 -5.86
N ASN A 123 -0.01 10.43 -6.07
CA ASN A 123 -0.34 11.46 -5.10
C ASN A 123 -1.36 10.99 -4.05
N HIS A 124 -2.19 10.00 -4.39
CA HIS A 124 -3.19 9.41 -3.50
C HIS A 124 -3.49 7.95 -3.91
N PHE A 125 -4.21 7.21 -3.07
CA PHE A 125 -4.38 5.76 -3.24
C PHE A 125 -5.18 5.36 -4.49
N ASN A 126 -6.23 6.10 -4.82
CA ASN A 126 -6.98 5.83 -6.06
C ASN A 126 -6.13 6.03 -7.34
N GLU A 127 -5.21 6.98 -7.32
CA GLU A 127 -4.25 7.17 -8.42
C GLU A 127 -3.26 5.99 -8.47
N PHE A 128 -2.78 5.53 -7.31
CA PHE A 128 -1.94 4.33 -7.22
C PHE A 128 -2.60 3.11 -7.87
N LEU A 129 -3.86 2.82 -7.55
CA LEU A 129 -4.61 1.71 -8.15
C LEU A 129 -4.72 1.84 -9.69
N SER A 130 -4.90 3.07 -10.18
CA SER A 130 -4.96 3.35 -11.62
C SER A 130 -3.60 3.12 -12.29
N LEU A 131 -2.51 3.59 -11.68
CA LEU A 131 -1.16 3.50 -12.23
C LEU A 131 -0.62 2.08 -12.22
N ILE A 132 -0.87 1.32 -11.15
CA ILE A 132 -0.39 -0.06 -11.03
C ILE A 132 -1.12 -1.02 -11.99
N ALA A 133 -2.31 -0.66 -12.44
CA ALA A 133 -3.04 -1.39 -13.48
C ALA A 133 -2.56 -1.10 -14.92
N LEU A 134 -1.93 0.08 -15.15
CA LEU A 134 -1.64 0.59 -16.50
C LEU A 134 -0.20 0.36 -16.98
N LYS A 135 0.77 0.26 -16.07
CA LYS A 135 2.19 0.30 -16.45
C LYS A 135 2.72 -1.08 -16.86
N CYS A 136 3.28 -1.19 -18.05
CA CYS A 136 4.33 -2.17 -18.38
C CYS A 136 5.68 -1.44 -18.33
#